data_AF-A0A963SIY6-F1
#
_entry.id   AF-A0A963SIY6-F1
#
_cell.length_a   1.000
_cell.length_b   1.000
_cell.length_c   1.000
_cell.angle_alpha   90.00
_cell.angle_beta   90.00
_cell.angle_gamma   90.00
#
_symmetry.space_group_name_H-M   'P 1'
#
loop_
_entity.id
_entity.type
_entity.pdbx_description
1 polymer ?
#
loop_
_entity_poly.entity_id
_entity_poly.type
_entity_poly.pdbx_seq_one_letter_code
_entity_poly.pdbx_strand_id
1 'polypeptide(L)'
;NPILADLSAKIDKLDLSDDEGGDLRGEAQSAWFNSARPAYERLLAEMKRQQGFAPTDDGIWRFEDGAGYYKALLANYTTTDLTAEQIHDIGLREVARIHGEMRQIMHQVGFEGTLQEFFEHTRSSDRFFYDTRDAYLADVQVRLDAMEAKLPEFFATLPKAPLVVKPVEAFREKSAGKAFYNSPAADGSRPGTYYVNLYNLRDMSKNELEALAYHEGLPGHHLQRTIQTELGDVPPFRRFGGVTAYTEGWGLYSEELGKDMGFYTDPYSDFGRLGMELWRACRLVVDTGIHHKRWSREQAIEYLTENTPNP
;
A
#
# COMPACT_ATOMS: atom_id res chain seq x y z
N ASN A 1 25.00 -1.18 -10.42
CA ASN A 1 24.71 -1.71 -9.07
C ASN A 1 24.19 -0.54 -8.22
N PRO A 2 22.89 -0.52 -7.88
CA PRO A 2 22.30 0.59 -7.12
C PRO A 2 22.95 0.84 -5.75
N ILE A 3 23.41 -0.21 -5.05
CA ILE A 3 24.02 -0.07 -3.72
C ILE A 3 25.36 0.66 -3.80
N LEU A 4 26.23 0.25 -4.72
CA LEU A 4 27.53 0.93 -4.91
C LEU A 4 27.35 2.35 -5.46
N ALA A 5 26.35 2.59 -6.31
CA ALA A 5 26.07 3.92 -6.83
C ALA A 5 25.56 4.87 -5.73
N ASP A 6 24.63 4.41 -4.88
CA ASP A 6 24.13 5.19 -3.74
C ASP A 6 25.24 5.50 -2.71
N LEU A 7 26.09 4.51 -2.42
CA LEU A 7 27.24 4.69 -1.53
C LEU A 7 28.24 5.70 -2.10
N SER A 8 28.61 5.59 -3.38
CA SER A 8 29.47 6.58 -4.04
C SER A 8 28.88 7.99 -3.97
N ALA A 9 27.58 8.13 -4.28
CA ALA A 9 26.90 9.43 -4.23
C ALA A 9 26.80 10.02 -2.81
N LYS A 10 26.86 9.18 -1.77
CA LYS A 10 26.96 9.63 -0.37
C LYS A 10 28.38 10.05 -0.01
N ILE A 11 29.39 9.30 -0.46
CA ILE A 11 30.81 9.68 -0.27
C ILE A 11 31.11 11.02 -0.96
N ASP A 12 30.57 11.26 -2.16
CA ASP A 12 30.74 12.52 -2.89
C ASP A 12 30.24 13.76 -2.12
N LYS A 13 29.41 13.57 -1.09
CA LYS A 13 28.84 14.65 -0.26
C LYS A 13 29.59 14.87 1.05
N LEU A 14 30.60 14.04 1.35
CA LEU A 14 31.41 14.16 2.55
C LEU A 14 32.64 15.04 2.26
N ASP A 15 33.10 15.76 3.28
CA ASP A 15 34.35 16.51 3.25
C ASP A 15 35.51 15.55 3.53
N LEU A 16 35.92 14.81 2.51
CA LEU A 16 36.99 13.80 2.56
C LEU A 16 38.05 14.11 1.51
N SER A 17 39.29 13.68 1.76
CA SER A 17 40.31 13.67 0.72
C SER A 17 39.97 12.65 -0.39
N ASP A 18 40.55 12.85 -1.57
CA ASP A 18 40.38 11.92 -2.70
C ASP A 18 40.84 10.50 -2.34
N ASP A 19 41.91 10.38 -1.54
CA ASP A 19 42.44 9.11 -1.07
C ASP A 19 41.45 8.41 -0.13
N GLU A 20 40.94 9.10 0.90
CA GLU A 20 39.95 8.54 1.83
C GLU A 20 38.65 8.13 1.11
N GLY A 21 38.17 8.97 0.19
CA GLY A 21 37.01 8.64 -0.62
C GLY A 21 37.27 7.44 -1.55
N GLY A 22 38.47 7.34 -2.11
CA GLY A 22 38.91 6.22 -2.93
C GLY A 22 38.91 4.91 -2.15
N ASP A 23 39.49 4.94 -0.95
CA ASP A 23 39.57 3.80 -0.03
C ASP A 23 38.18 3.28 0.34
N LEU A 24 37.26 4.16 0.76
CA LEU A 24 35.88 3.77 1.10
C LEU A 24 35.14 3.15 -0.09
N ARG A 25 35.35 3.65 -1.31
CA ARG A 25 34.76 3.06 -2.53
C ARG A 25 35.37 1.68 -2.82
N GLY A 26 36.68 1.52 -2.63
CA GLY A 26 37.38 0.24 -2.78
C GLY A 26 36.92 -0.81 -1.77
N GLU A 27 36.75 -0.41 -0.50
CA GLU A 27 36.20 -1.26 0.56
C GLU A 27 34.76 -1.68 0.24
N ALA A 28 33.91 -0.75 -0.19
CA ALA A 28 32.53 -1.03 -0.58
C ALA A 28 32.45 -2.03 -1.75
N GLN A 29 33.28 -1.85 -2.77
CA GLN A 29 33.38 -2.79 -3.89
C GLN A 29 33.82 -4.18 -3.41
N SER A 30 34.85 -4.23 -2.56
CA SER A 30 35.36 -5.48 -2.00
C SER A 30 34.30 -6.20 -1.17
N ALA A 31 33.60 -5.50 -0.28
CA ALA A 31 32.50 -6.04 0.50
C ALA A 31 31.36 -6.57 -0.38
N TRP A 32 31.01 -5.84 -1.44
CA TRP A 32 29.98 -6.26 -2.38
C TRP A 32 30.37 -7.55 -3.11
N PHE A 33 31.53 -7.57 -3.76
CA PHE A 33 31.92 -8.67 -4.63
C PHE A 33 32.39 -9.91 -3.88
N ASN A 34 33.01 -9.74 -2.71
CA ASN A 34 33.59 -10.86 -1.96
C ASN A 34 32.67 -11.40 -0.86
N SER A 35 31.66 -10.63 -0.41
CA SER A 35 30.76 -11.05 0.67
C SER A 35 29.28 -11.05 0.25
N ALA A 36 28.73 -9.89 -0.11
CA ALA A 36 27.30 -9.74 -0.34
C ALA A 36 26.81 -10.54 -1.55
N ARG A 37 27.45 -10.35 -2.71
CA ARG A 37 27.07 -11.04 -3.95
C ARG A 37 27.18 -12.57 -3.82
N PRO A 38 28.29 -13.16 -3.33
CA PRO A 38 28.36 -14.60 -3.11
C PRO A 38 27.27 -15.14 -2.17
N ALA A 39 26.85 -14.36 -1.16
CA ALA A 39 25.75 -14.76 -0.29
C ALA A 39 24.40 -14.82 -1.04
N TYR A 40 24.08 -13.82 -1.86
CA TYR A 40 22.89 -13.84 -2.72
C TYR A 40 22.94 -14.96 -3.77
N GLU A 41 24.11 -15.28 -4.32
CA GLU A 41 24.28 -16.40 -5.25
C GLU A 41 24.01 -17.75 -4.57
N ARG A 42 24.45 -17.93 -3.31
CA ARG A 42 24.10 -19.12 -2.50
C ARG A 42 22.60 -19.20 -2.20
N LEU A 43 21.98 -18.08 -1.84
CA LEU A 43 20.53 -18.02 -1.61
C LEU A 43 19.76 -18.38 -2.88
N LEU A 44 20.14 -17.84 -4.03
CA LEU A 44 19.52 -18.16 -5.32
C LEU A 44 19.65 -19.65 -5.67
N ALA A 45 20.82 -20.24 -5.43
CA ALA A 45 21.04 -21.66 -5.65
C ALA A 45 20.11 -22.51 -4.77
N GLU A 46 19.95 -22.15 -3.49
CA GLU A 46 19.04 -22.84 -2.58
C GLU A 46 17.57 -22.67 -2.97
N MET A 47 17.13 -21.45 -3.33
CA MET A 47 15.76 -21.22 -3.82
C MET A 47 15.45 -22.05 -5.07
N LYS A 48 16.38 -22.15 -6.02
CA LYS A 48 16.23 -23.00 -7.22
C LYS A 48 16.17 -24.49 -6.87
N ARG A 49 16.96 -24.94 -5.90
CA ARG A 49 16.92 -26.32 -5.41
C ARG A 49 15.56 -26.63 -4.81
N GLN A 50 15.05 -25.74 -3.95
CA GLN A 50 13.74 -25.89 -3.31
C GLN A 50 12.58 -25.85 -4.31
N GLN A 51 12.66 -24.98 -5.32
CA GLN A 51 11.66 -24.91 -6.39
C GLN A 51 11.45 -26.26 -7.09
N GLY A 52 12.49 -27.09 -7.21
CA GLY A 52 12.39 -28.40 -7.88
C GLY A 52 11.50 -29.43 -7.17
N PHE A 53 11.16 -29.22 -5.90
CA PHE A 53 10.31 -30.12 -5.11
C PHE A 53 9.21 -29.41 -4.31
N ALA A 54 9.06 -28.10 -4.47
CA ALA A 54 7.96 -27.36 -3.86
C ALA A 54 6.63 -27.78 -4.52
N PRO A 55 5.58 -28.11 -3.74
CA PRO A 55 4.28 -28.45 -4.31
C PRO A 55 3.60 -27.18 -4.85
N THR A 56 2.59 -27.38 -5.70
CA THR A 56 1.79 -26.32 -6.31
C THR A 56 0.53 -25.97 -5.52
N ASP A 57 0.28 -26.60 -4.37
CA ASP A 57 -0.84 -26.24 -3.50
C ASP A 57 -0.62 -24.85 -2.91
N ASP A 58 -1.60 -23.95 -3.07
CA ASP A 58 -1.45 -22.53 -2.76
C ASP A 58 -1.64 -22.20 -1.28
N GLY A 59 -2.44 -22.99 -0.56
CA GLY A 59 -2.88 -22.66 0.78
C GLY A 59 -2.03 -23.26 1.90
N ILE A 60 -1.94 -22.52 3.01
CA ILE A 60 -1.18 -22.93 4.20
C ILE A 60 -1.73 -24.22 4.85
N TRP A 61 -2.98 -24.58 4.56
CA TRP A 61 -3.60 -25.85 4.95
C TRP A 61 -2.83 -27.10 4.49
N ARG A 62 -1.91 -26.96 3.53
CA ARG A 62 -1.07 -28.05 3.03
C ARG A 62 0.03 -28.51 4.01
N PHE A 63 0.38 -27.67 4.98
CA PHE A 63 1.42 -28.00 5.95
C PHE A 63 0.85 -28.78 7.14
N GLU A 64 1.74 -29.47 7.86
CA GLU A 64 1.41 -30.06 9.16
C GLU A 64 0.95 -28.95 10.12
N ASP A 65 -0.25 -29.14 10.71
CA ASP A 65 -0.97 -28.12 11.49
C ASP A 65 -1.16 -26.75 10.78
N GLY A 66 -1.33 -26.77 9.45
CA GLY A 66 -1.58 -25.55 8.67
C GLY A 66 -2.82 -24.77 9.13
N ALA A 67 -3.85 -25.47 9.63
CA ALA A 67 -5.05 -24.83 10.18
C ALA A 67 -4.78 -24.12 11.53
N GLY A 68 -4.02 -24.74 12.43
CA GLY A 68 -3.60 -24.13 13.69
C GLY A 68 -2.72 -22.91 13.45
N TYR A 69 -1.78 -23.01 12.53
CA TYR A 69 -0.93 -21.90 12.12
C TYR A 69 -1.74 -20.76 11.49
N TYR A 70 -2.66 -21.05 10.57
CA TYR A 70 -3.53 -20.02 9.98
C TYR A 70 -4.40 -19.31 11.01
N LYS A 71 -4.98 -20.06 11.97
CA LYS A 71 -5.72 -19.48 13.09
C LYS A 71 -4.86 -18.53 13.92
N ALA A 72 -3.60 -18.90 14.19
CA ALA A 72 -2.67 -18.04 14.91
C ALA A 72 -2.33 -16.76 14.12
N LEU A 73 -2.16 -16.86 12.80
CA LEU A 73 -1.97 -15.70 11.94
C LEU A 73 -3.20 -14.78 11.93
N LEU A 74 -4.41 -15.32 11.81
CA LEU A 74 -5.65 -14.54 11.88
C LEU A 74 -5.74 -13.77 13.21
N ALA A 75 -5.48 -14.44 14.33
CA ALA A 75 -5.47 -13.77 15.64
C ALA A 75 -4.41 -12.66 15.71
N ASN A 76 -3.19 -12.91 15.21
CA ASN A 76 -2.11 -11.93 15.21
C ASN A 76 -2.40 -10.69 14.32
N TYR A 77 -2.90 -10.91 13.10
CA TYR A 77 -3.10 -9.84 12.13
C TYR A 77 -4.41 -9.08 12.32
N THR A 78 -5.48 -9.75 12.76
CA THR A 78 -6.78 -9.11 13.00
C THR A 78 -6.95 -8.61 14.42
N THR A 79 -6.17 -9.12 15.38
CA THR A 79 -6.35 -8.89 16.83
C THR A 79 -7.71 -9.31 17.37
N THR A 80 -8.36 -10.26 16.70
CA THR A 80 -9.67 -10.83 17.09
C THR A 80 -9.60 -12.34 17.23
N ASP A 81 -10.63 -12.93 17.83
CA ASP A 81 -10.84 -14.38 17.87
C ASP A 81 -11.73 -14.89 16.72
N LEU A 82 -11.93 -14.08 15.68
CA LEU A 82 -12.76 -14.47 14.54
C LEU A 82 -12.17 -15.68 13.82
N THR A 83 -13.03 -16.62 13.50
CA THR A 83 -12.67 -17.79 12.69
C THR A 83 -12.51 -17.40 11.22
N ALA A 84 -11.75 -18.20 10.47
CA ALA A 84 -11.62 -18.04 9.02
C ALA A 84 -12.99 -18.03 8.29
N GLU A 85 -13.93 -18.86 8.75
CA GLU A 85 -15.30 -18.90 8.23
C GLU A 85 -16.01 -17.55 8.42
N GLN A 86 -15.97 -17.01 9.65
CA GLN A 86 -16.60 -15.73 9.95
C GLN A 86 -15.97 -14.58 9.15
N ILE A 87 -14.65 -14.58 8.98
CA ILE A 87 -13.94 -13.58 8.19
C ILE A 87 -14.34 -13.68 6.71
N HIS A 88 -14.43 -14.89 6.17
CA HIS A 88 -14.90 -15.12 4.80
C HIS A 88 -16.32 -14.55 4.59
N ASP A 89 -17.24 -14.87 5.51
CA ASP A 89 -18.61 -14.40 5.45
C ASP A 89 -18.74 -12.88 5.62
N ILE A 90 -17.87 -12.26 6.44
CA ILE A 90 -17.77 -10.80 6.53
C ILE A 90 -17.36 -10.23 5.16
N GLY A 91 -16.30 -10.78 4.56
CA GLY A 91 -15.84 -10.36 3.24
C GLY A 91 -16.94 -10.40 2.18
N LEU A 92 -17.70 -11.50 2.11
CA LEU A 92 -18.81 -11.63 1.16
C LEU A 92 -19.93 -10.60 1.39
N ARG A 93 -20.26 -10.30 2.66
CA ARG A 93 -21.27 -9.28 2.99
C ARG A 93 -20.80 -7.88 2.63
N GLU A 94 -19.54 -7.54 2.91
CA GLU A 94 -18.97 -6.24 2.59
C GLU A 94 -18.87 -6.04 1.07
N VAL A 95 -18.44 -7.06 0.31
CA VAL A 95 -18.46 -7.03 -1.16
C VAL A 95 -19.86 -6.71 -1.69
N ALA A 96 -20.89 -7.40 -1.18
CA ALA A 96 -22.27 -7.16 -1.60
C ALA A 96 -22.77 -5.75 -1.25
N ARG A 97 -22.44 -5.23 -0.05
CA ARG A 97 -22.77 -3.87 0.39
C ARG A 97 -22.12 -2.83 -0.54
N ILE A 98 -20.81 -2.94 -0.75
CA ILE A 98 -20.03 -1.99 -1.54
C ILE A 98 -20.49 -1.99 -3.01
N HIS A 99 -20.77 -3.15 -3.59
CA HIS A 99 -21.39 -3.24 -4.92
C HIS A 99 -22.74 -2.51 -4.98
N GLY A 100 -23.52 -2.54 -3.90
CA GLY A 100 -24.77 -1.79 -3.76
C GLY A 100 -24.55 -0.28 -3.88
N GLU A 101 -23.57 0.25 -3.15
CA GLU A 101 -23.20 1.68 -3.19
C GLU A 101 -22.61 2.09 -4.54
N MET A 102 -21.77 1.25 -5.13
CA MET A 102 -21.23 1.49 -6.48
C MET A 102 -22.33 1.60 -7.54
N ARG A 103 -23.39 0.78 -7.45
CA ARG A 103 -24.55 0.87 -8.35
C ARG A 103 -25.32 2.20 -8.17
N GLN A 104 -25.36 2.75 -6.96
CA GLN A 104 -25.96 4.07 -6.73
C GLN A 104 -25.16 5.17 -7.45
N ILE A 105 -23.83 5.11 -7.37
CA ILE A 105 -22.96 6.04 -8.10
C ILE A 105 -23.11 5.86 -9.61
N MET A 106 -23.13 4.62 -10.10
CA MET A 106 -23.35 4.30 -11.52
C MET A 106 -24.64 4.95 -12.04
N HIS A 107 -25.73 4.87 -11.27
CA HIS A 107 -26.98 5.57 -11.60
C HIS A 107 -26.84 7.10 -11.53
N GLN A 108 -26.15 7.64 -10.53
CA GLN A 108 -25.94 9.08 -10.37
C GLN A 108 -25.18 9.69 -11.56
N VAL A 109 -24.19 8.98 -12.11
CA VAL A 109 -23.42 9.44 -13.28
C VAL A 109 -24.09 9.11 -14.61
N GLY A 110 -25.28 8.50 -14.57
CA GLY A 110 -26.06 8.15 -15.76
C GLY A 110 -25.44 7.05 -16.63
N PHE A 111 -24.65 6.15 -16.04
CA PHE A 111 -24.11 5.01 -16.77
C PHE A 111 -25.16 3.90 -16.90
N GLU A 112 -25.47 3.50 -18.12
CA GLU A 112 -26.37 2.38 -18.42
C GLU A 112 -25.56 1.09 -18.66
N GLY A 113 -26.03 -0.02 -18.09
CA GLY A 113 -25.38 -1.33 -18.23
C GLY A 113 -25.25 -2.08 -16.91
N THR A 114 -24.32 -3.03 -16.87
CA THR A 114 -23.95 -3.82 -15.71
C THR A 114 -22.83 -3.16 -14.92
N LEU A 115 -22.66 -3.57 -13.66
CA LEU A 115 -21.57 -3.09 -12.82
C LEU A 115 -20.20 -3.47 -13.41
N GLN A 116 -20.09 -4.64 -14.05
CA GLN A 116 -18.89 -5.10 -14.74
C GLN A 116 -18.54 -4.23 -15.96
N GLU A 117 -19.53 -3.82 -16.74
CA GLU A 117 -19.32 -2.86 -17.84
C GLU A 117 -18.88 -1.49 -17.30
N PHE A 118 -19.41 -1.08 -16.14
CA PHE A 118 -18.97 0.14 -15.48
C PHE A 118 -17.52 0.04 -14.97
N PHE A 119 -17.13 -1.11 -14.40
CA PHE A 119 -15.74 -1.38 -14.04
C PHE A 119 -14.82 -1.25 -15.25
N GLU A 120 -15.16 -1.90 -16.36
CA GLU A 120 -14.38 -1.80 -17.60
C GLU A 120 -14.31 -0.36 -18.13
N HIS A 121 -15.41 0.40 -18.07
CA HIS A 121 -15.42 1.82 -18.44
C HIS A 121 -14.40 2.62 -17.61
N THR A 122 -14.36 2.39 -16.29
CA THR A 122 -13.43 3.09 -15.39
C THR A 122 -11.96 2.68 -15.57
N ARG A 123 -11.69 1.46 -16.04
CA ARG A 123 -10.34 0.97 -16.36
C ARG A 123 -9.80 1.45 -17.70
N SER A 124 -10.66 1.55 -18.70
CA SER A 124 -10.24 1.70 -20.09
C SER A 124 -10.30 3.14 -20.60
N SER A 125 -11.20 3.97 -20.06
CA SER A 125 -11.41 5.33 -20.60
C SER A 125 -10.28 6.28 -20.23
N ASP A 126 -9.65 6.89 -21.23
CA ASP A 126 -8.53 7.84 -21.05
C ASP A 126 -8.89 9.06 -20.18
N ARG A 127 -10.18 9.39 -20.04
CA ARG A 127 -10.63 10.48 -19.15
C ARG A 127 -10.15 10.31 -17.71
N PHE A 128 -9.98 9.07 -17.25
CA PHE A 128 -9.63 8.71 -15.88
C PHE A 128 -8.12 8.68 -15.61
N PHE A 129 -7.28 9.02 -16.60
CA PHE A 129 -5.82 8.97 -16.43
C PHE A 129 -5.18 10.33 -16.73
N TYR A 130 -4.01 10.54 -16.15
CA TYR A 130 -3.19 11.72 -16.43
C TYR A 130 -2.20 11.41 -17.55
N ASP A 131 -1.90 12.43 -18.36
CA ASP A 131 -0.91 12.32 -19.44
C ASP A 131 0.53 12.48 -18.92
N THR A 132 0.72 13.15 -17.78
CA THR A 132 2.04 13.46 -17.23
C THR A 132 2.12 13.20 -15.73
N ARG A 133 3.34 12.85 -15.27
CA ARG A 133 3.65 12.67 -13.85
C ARG A 133 3.42 13.94 -13.04
N ASP A 134 3.78 15.09 -13.62
CA ASP A 134 3.66 16.39 -12.97
C ASP A 134 2.18 16.77 -12.75
N ALA A 135 1.30 16.46 -13.70
CA ALA A 135 -0.13 16.71 -13.54
C ALA A 135 -0.74 15.86 -12.41
N TYR A 136 -0.35 14.59 -12.30
CA TYR A 136 -0.77 13.74 -11.19
C TYR A 136 -0.29 14.29 -9.84
N LEU A 137 1.00 14.62 -9.73
CA LEU A 137 1.60 15.12 -8.48
C LEU A 137 1.00 16.47 -8.06
N ALA A 138 0.71 17.35 -9.02
CA ALA A 138 0.06 18.62 -8.75
C ALA A 138 -1.36 18.44 -8.18
N ASP A 139 -2.16 17.51 -8.73
CA ASP A 139 -3.52 17.25 -8.21
C ASP A 139 -3.46 16.62 -6.82
N VAL A 140 -2.54 15.65 -6.58
CA VAL A 140 -2.30 15.12 -5.23
C VAL A 140 -2.01 16.24 -4.22
N GLN A 141 -1.14 17.19 -4.58
CA GLN A 141 -0.83 18.30 -3.69
C GLN A 141 -2.07 19.16 -3.40
N VAL A 142 -2.88 19.49 -4.43
CA VAL A 142 -4.13 20.25 -4.25
C VAL A 142 -5.09 19.53 -3.29
N ARG A 143 -5.24 18.20 -3.39
CA ARG A 143 -6.11 17.43 -2.48
C ARG A 143 -5.58 17.40 -1.06
N LEU A 144 -4.27 17.20 -0.89
CA LEU A 144 -3.65 17.18 0.43
C LEU A 144 -3.69 18.56 1.12
N ASP A 145 -3.47 19.65 0.39
CA ASP A 145 -3.57 21.02 0.93
C ASP A 145 -4.99 21.32 1.42
N ALA A 146 -6.00 20.93 0.63
CA ALA A 146 -7.40 21.09 1.01
C ALA A 146 -7.77 20.24 2.24
N MET A 147 -7.27 19.01 2.30
CA MET A 147 -7.45 18.12 3.45
C MET A 147 -6.77 18.68 4.71
N GLU A 148 -5.51 19.12 4.60
CA GLU A 148 -4.74 19.70 5.70
C GLU A 148 -5.46 20.91 6.32
N ALA A 149 -6.04 21.78 5.49
CA ALA A 149 -6.84 22.92 5.96
C ALA A 149 -8.10 22.49 6.73
N LYS A 150 -8.65 21.30 6.46
CA LYS A 150 -9.86 20.77 7.10
C LYS A 150 -9.57 20.02 8.40
N LEU A 151 -8.37 19.47 8.57
CA LEU A 151 -8.00 18.65 9.74
C LEU A 151 -8.27 19.29 11.11
N PRO A 152 -8.01 20.59 11.35
CA PRO A 152 -8.25 21.20 12.67
C PRO A 152 -9.71 21.15 13.14
N GLU A 153 -10.67 20.97 12.22
CA GLU A 153 -12.09 20.82 12.58
C GLU A 153 -12.41 19.41 13.15
N PHE A 154 -11.58 18.42 12.86
CA PHE A 154 -11.81 16.99 13.19
C PHE A 154 -10.80 16.43 14.19
N PHE A 155 -9.58 16.99 14.24
CA PHE A 155 -8.47 16.46 15.02
C PHE A 155 -7.90 17.48 16.00
N ALA A 156 -7.91 17.12 17.29
CA ALA A 156 -7.30 17.93 18.35
C ALA A 156 -5.76 17.85 18.38
N THR A 157 -5.16 16.90 17.65
CA THR A 157 -3.71 16.71 17.57
C THR A 157 -3.32 16.47 16.13
N LEU A 158 -2.37 17.27 15.65
CA LEU A 158 -1.88 17.22 14.28
C LEU A 158 -0.38 16.87 14.28
N PRO A 159 0.12 16.21 13.23
CA PRO A 159 1.54 15.89 13.09
C PRO A 159 2.39 17.17 13.03
N LYS A 160 3.59 17.14 13.63
CA LYS A 160 4.56 18.24 13.51
C LYS A 160 5.48 18.05 12.32
N ALA A 161 5.89 16.81 12.03
CA ALA A 161 6.73 16.53 10.87
C ALA A 161 5.94 16.76 9.57
N PRO A 162 6.54 17.42 8.55
CA PRO A 162 5.84 17.68 7.30
C PRO A 162 5.65 16.39 6.48
N LEU A 163 4.64 16.41 5.62
CA LEU A 163 4.42 15.40 4.57
C LEU A 163 5.06 15.86 3.26
N VAL A 164 5.82 14.97 2.63
CA VAL A 164 6.35 15.15 1.27
C VAL A 164 5.78 14.08 0.36
N VAL A 165 5.25 14.48 -0.80
CA VAL A 165 4.85 13.55 -1.87
C VAL A 165 6.03 13.36 -2.82
N LYS A 166 6.38 12.11 -3.13
CA LYS A 166 7.55 11.81 -3.97
C LYS A 166 7.27 10.65 -4.94
N PRO A 167 7.68 10.75 -6.22
CA PRO A 167 7.68 9.58 -7.08
C PRO A 167 8.68 8.52 -6.58
N VAL A 168 8.33 7.25 -6.75
CA VAL A 168 9.27 6.14 -6.51
C VAL A 168 10.49 6.27 -7.42
N GLU A 169 11.68 5.98 -6.89
CA GLU A 169 12.93 6.11 -7.63
C GLU A 169 13.02 5.12 -8.81
N ALA A 170 13.52 5.60 -9.96
CA ALA A 170 13.59 4.84 -11.21
C ALA A 170 14.27 3.47 -11.11
N PHE A 171 15.24 3.30 -10.20
CA PHE A 171 15.94 2.02 -10.03
C PHE A 171 15.07 0.93 -9.38
N ARG A 172 13.94 1.29 -8.75
CA ARG A 172 13.03 0.36 -8.06
C ARG A 172 11.55 0.51 -8.42
N GLU A 173 11.18 1.48 -9.24
CA GLU A 173 9.78 1.75 -9.59
C GLU A 173 9.06 0.54 -10.23
N LYS A 174 9.78 -0.32 -10.96
CA LYS A 174 9.19 -1.54 -11.56
C LYS A 174 8.79 -2.63 -10.57
N SER A 175 9.35 -2.62 -9.36
CA SER A 175 9.10 -3.63 -8.32
C SER A 175 8.43 -3.05 -7.08
N ALA A 176 8.14 -1.75 -7.07
CA ALA A 176 7.42 -1.10 -6.00
C ALA A 176 5.90 -1.27 -6.18
N GLY A 177 5.17 -1.28 -5.05
CA GLY A 177 3.71 -1.18 -5.08
C GLY A 177 3.22 0.17 -5.60
N LYS A 178 1.91 0.30 -5.79
CA LYS A 178 1.24 1.51 -6.30
C LYS A 178 1.58 2.77 -5.51
N ALA A 179 1.60 2.64 -4.19
CA ALA A 179 1.96 3.69 -3.25
C ALA A 179 2.43 3.07 -1.93
N PHE A 180 3.11 3.86 -1.11
CA PHE A 180 3.39 3.53 0.29
C PHE A 180 3.89 4.75 1.07
N TYR A 181 3.64 4.74 2.37
CA TYR A 181 4.11 5.76 3.29
C TYR A 181 5.36 5.35 4.08
N ASN A 182 6.31 6.28 4.18
CA ASN A 182 7.49 6.17 5.04
C ASN A 182 7.43 7.18 6.19
N SER A 183 7.55 6.69 7.42
CA SER A 183 7.52 7.52 8.64
C SER A 183 8.68 8.52 8.70
N PRO A 184 8.46 9.70 9.32
CA PRO A 184 9.52 10.65 9.62
C PRO A 184 10.58 10.02 10.53
N ALA A 185 11.79 10.57 10.50
CA ALA A 185 12.80 10.23 11.50
C ALA A 185 12.44 10.89 12.84
N ALA A 186 12.62 10.17 13.95
CA ALA A 186 12.27 10.67 15.29
C ALA A 186 13.11 11.88 15.73
N ASP A 187 14.28 12.09 15.13
CA ASP A 187 15.18 13.23 15.34
C ASP A 187 14.86 14.44 14.43
N GLY A 188 13.82 14.33 13.58
CA GLY A 188 13.44 15.38 12.64
C GLY A 188 14.32 15.48 11.38
N SER A 189 15.33 14.61 11.22
CA SER A 189 16.25 14.65 10.07
C SER A 189 15.60 14.29 8.72
N ARG A 190 14.43 13.64 8.75
CA ARG A 190 13.69 13.22 7.55
C ARG A 190 12.17 13.41 7.75
N PRO A 191 11.46 13.99 6.77
CA PRO A 191 10.01 14.14 6.81
C PRO A 191 9.28 12.81 6.62
N GLY A 192 7.96 12.80 6.87
CA GLY A 192 7.11 11.72 6.41
C GLY A 192 7.02 11.79 4.88
N THR A 193 7.10 10.65 4.19
CA THR A 193 7.08 10.62 2.72
C THR A 193 5.98 9.71 2.21
N TYR A 194 5.04 10.27 1.45
CA TYR A 194 4.09 9.52 0.64
C TYR A 194 4.73 9.26 -0.73
N TYR A 195 5.08 8.00 -0.98
CA TYR A 195 5.61 7.57 -2.25
C TYR A 195 4.49 7.17 -3.20
N VAL A 196 4.58 7.64 -4.45
CA VAL A 196 3.67 7.28 -5.53
C VAL A 196 4.44 6.62 -6.66
N ASN A 197 3.99 5.45 -7.11
CA ASN A 197 4.64 4.74 -8.22
C ASN A 197 4.08 5.20 -9.56
N LEU A 198 4.77 6.18 -10.16
CA LEU A 198 4.41 6.75 -11.46
C LEU A 198 5.09 6.04 -12.63
N TYR A 199 5.55 4.80 -12.46
CA TYR A 199 6.15 3.99 -13.53
C TYR A 199 5.19 3.84 -14.71
N ASN A 200 3.93 3.51 -14.42
CA ASN A 200 2.85 3.41 -15.38
C ASN A 200 1.66 4.26 -14.90
N LEU A 201 1.40 5.38 -15.57
CA LEU A 201 0.29 6.28 -15.20
C LEU A 201 -1.08 5.64 -15.40
N ARG A 202 -1.19 4.56 -16.18
CA ARG A 202 -2.45 3.81 -16.31
C ARG A 202 -2.80 3.00 -15.06
N ASP A 203 -1.86 2.82 -14.13
CA ASP A 203 -2.15 2.20 -12.83
C ASP A 203 -2.63 3.24 -11.79
N MET A 204 -2.57 4.53 -12.15
CA MET A 204 -2.83 5.68 -11.28
C MET A 204 -4.09 6.44 -11.70
N SER A 205 -5.24 5.79 -11.56
CA SER A 205 -6.56 6.37 -11.89
C SER A 205 -6.83 7.64 -11.07
N LYS A 206 -7.39 8.66 -11.74
CA LYS A 206 -7.96 9.87 -11.13
C LYS A 206 -8.99 9.56 -10.06
N ASN A 207 -9.79 8.51 -10.30
CA ASN A 207 -10.88 8.12 -9.42
C ASN A 207 -10.37 7.72 -8.03
N GLU A 208 -9.19 7.11 -7.95
CA GLU A 208 -8.61 6.63 -6.69
C GLU A 208 -7.67 7.66 -6.05
N LEU A 209 -7.40 8.80 -6.69
CA LEU A 209 -6.38 9.75 -6.26
C LEU A 209 -6.64 10.26 -4.84
N GLU A 210 -7.86 10.71 -4.57
CA GLU A 210 -8.24 11.22 -3.25
C GLU A 210 -8.11 10.12 -2.18
N ALA A 211 -8.70 8.94 -2.41
CA ALA A 211 -8.64 7.83 -1.45
C ALA A 211 -7.20 7.37 -1.18
N LEU A 212 -6.37 7.26 -2.22
CA LEU A 212 -4.96 6.88 -2.04
C LEU A 212 -4.16 7.96 -1.29
N ALA A 213 -4.37 9.23 -1.62
CA ALA A 213 -3.73 10.34 -0.91
C ALA A 213 -4.17 10.42 0.55
N TYR A 214 -5.45 10.13 0.85
CA TYR A 214 -5.97 10.16 2.20
C TYR A 214 -5.56 8.94 3.02
N HIS A 215 -5.38 7.78 2.38
CA HIS A 215 -4.84 6.56 3.00
C HIS A 215 -3.37 6.73 3.41
N GLU A 216 -2.52 7.16 2.48
CA GLU A 216 -1.07 7.24 2.68
C GLU A 216 -0.63 8.54 3.37
N GLY A 217 -1.38 9.62 3.13
CA GLY A 217 -1.11 10.95 3.63
C GLY A 217 -2.05 11.31 4.79
N LEU A 218 -2.89 12.31 4.55
CA LEU A 218 -3.76 12.93 5.55
C LEU A 218 -5.23 12.61 5.23
N PRO A 219 -6.05 12.15 6.20
CA PRO A 219 -5.74 11.91 7.61
C PRO A 219 -5.16 10.51 7.91
N GLY A 220 -4.75 9.74 6.91
CA GLY A 220 -4.29 8.34 7.07
C GLY A 220 -2.90 8.18 7.69
N HIS A 221 -2.04 7.41 7.03
CA HIS A 221 -0.76 6.95 7.58
C HIS A 221 0.16 8.09 8.01
N HIS A 222 0.18 9.22 7.30
CA HIS A 222 1.02 10.34 7.72
C HIS A 222 0.58 10.89 9.07
N LEU A 223 -0.72 11.15 9.27
CA LEU A 223 -1.21 11.66 10.55
C LEU A 223 -0.98 10.63 11.66
N GLN A 224 -1.42 9.38 11.48
CA GLN A 224 -1.34 8.33 12.50
C GLN A 224 0.10 8.01 12.90
N ARG A 225 0.97 7.73 11.92
CA ARG A 225 2.34 7.24 12.21
C ARG A 225 3.27 8.36 12.63
N THR A 226 3.04 9.60 12.18
CA THR A 226 3.82 10.75 12.66
C THR A 226 3.49 11.03 14.12
N ILE A 227 2.20 11.09 14.50
CA ILE A 227 1.80 11.24 15.91
C ILE A 227 2.41 10.12 16.75
N GLN A 228 2.33 8.86 16.29
CA GLN A 228 2.94 7.72 16.97
C GLN A 228 4.47 7.88 17.16
N THR A 229 5.16 8.36 16.14
CA THR A 229 6.61 8.63 16.17
C THR A 229 6.94 9.74 17.16
N GLU A 230 6.08 10.77 17.25
CA GLU A 230 6.22 11.95 18.09
C GLU A 230 5.78 11.74 19.55
N LEU A 231 5.17 10.60 19.89
CA LEU A 231 4.85 10.25 21.27
C LEU A 231 6.14 10.28 22.11
N GLY A 232 6.21 11.17 23.10
CA GLY A 232 7.39 11.38 23.94
C GLY A 232 7.69 10.19 24.86
N ASP A 233 7.19 10.27 26.09
CA ASP A 233 7.58 9.43 27.24
C ASP A 233 6.99 8.00 27.23
N VAL A 234 6.65 7.46 26.05
CA VAL A 234 6.19 6.08 25.92
C VAL A 234 7.35 5.15 25.56
N PRO A 235 7.30 3.86 25.96
CA PRO A 235 8.33 2.89 25.58
C PRO A 235 8.57 2.84 24.06
N PRO A 236 9.82 2.71 23.58
CA PRO A 236 10.14 2.76 22.14
C PRO A 236 9.34 1.78 21.27
N PHE A 237 9.02 0.58 21.78
CA PHE A 237 8.22 -0.39 21.02
C PHE A 237 6.80 0.09 20.72
N ARG A 238 6.26 1.05 21.48
CA ARG A 238 4.96 1.69 21.18
C ARG A 238 5.09 2.78 20.12
N ARG A 239 6.27 3.38 19.96
CA ARG A 239 6.55 4.42 18.95
C ARG A 239 6.93 3.82 17.60
N PHE A 240 7.69 2.74 17.63
CA PHE A 240 8.34 2.16 16.45
C PHE A 240 7.87 0.75 16.10
N GLY A 241 7.08 0.12 16.99
CA GLY A 241 6.32 -1.10 16.66
C GLY A 241 4.99 -0.77 15.99
N GLY A 242 4.22 -1.80 15.65
CA GLY A 242 2.94 -1.63 15.00
C GLY A 242 2.03 -2.84 15.16
N VAL A 243 0.73 -2.60 14.98
CA VAL A 243 -0.31 -3.62 14.91
C VAL A 243 -1.01 -3.43 13.57
N THR A 244 -0.93 -4.43 12.69
CA THR A 244 -1.41 -4.31 11.30
C THR A 244 -2.88 -3.89 11.23
N ALA A 245 -3.77 -4.53 12.00
CA ALA A 245 -5.19 -4.15 12.05
C ALA A 245 -5.40 -2.67 12.43
N TYR A 246 -4.60 -2.13 13.36
CA TYR A 246 -4.70 -0.73 13.75
C TYR A 246 -4.19 0.22 12.66
N THR A 247 -3.01 -0.04 12.09
CA THR A 247 -2.40 0.84 11.10
C THR A 247 -3.15 0.81 9.76
N GLU A 248 -3.45 -0.38 9.23
CA GLU A 248 -4.17 -0.54 7.96
C GLU A 248 -5.65 -0.23 8.11
N GLY A 249 -6.25 -0.57 9.27
CA GLY A 249 -7.62 -0.20 9.59
C GLY A 249 -7.79 1.31 9.71
N TRP A 250 -6.83 2.03 10.29
CA TRP A 250 -6.81 3.50 10.30
C TRP A 250 -6.71 4.08 8.89
N GLY A 251 -5.81 3.54 8.06
CA GLY A 251 -5.66 3.93 6.66
C GLY A 251 -6.99 3.80 5.92
N LEU A 252 -7.63 2.62 6.01
CA LEU A 252 -8.92 2.36 5.36
C LEU A 252 -10.05 3.23 5.92
N TYR A 253 -10.13 3.40 7.23
CA TYR A 253 -11.10 4.30 7.87
C TYR A 253 -10.94 5.75 7.39
N SER A 254 -9.69 6.20 7.19
CA SER A 254 -9.40 7.56 6.73
C SER A 254 -9.88 7.84 5.31
N GLU A 255 -9.94 6.80 4.45
CA GLU A 255 -10.54 6.90 3.12
C GLU A 255 -12.04 7.25 3.23
N GLU A 256 -12.78 6.58 4.12
CA GLU A 256 -14.20 6.91 4.38
C GLU A 256 -14.36 8.26 5.09
N LEU A 257 -13.53 8.56 6.08
CA LEU A 257 -13.56 9.83 6.81
C LEU A 257 -13.43 11.04 5.87
N GLY A 258 -12.65 10.93 4.79
CA GLY A 258 -12.58 12.00 3.78
C GLY A 258 -13.97 12.37 3.22
N LYS A 259 -14.86 11.39 3.02
CA LYS A 259 -16.23 11.64 2.58
C LYS A 259 -17.05 12.38 3.64
N ASP A 260 -16.95 11.95 4.89
CA ASP A 260 -17.62 12.62 6.03
C ASP A 260 -17.11 14.06 6.24
N MET A 261 -15.86 14.34 5.86
CA MET A 261 -15.26 15.68 5.88
C MET A 261 -15.69 16.56 4.70
N GLY A 262 -16.44 16.02 3.73
CA GLY A 262 -16.98 16.73 2.57
C GLY A 262 -16.12 16.65 1.29
N PHE A 263 -15.14 15.73 1.23
CA PHE A 263 -14.36 15.45 0.02
C PHE A 263 -15.09 14.46 -0.90
N TYR A 264 -14.45 14.03 -1.99
CA TYR A 264 -15.06 13.18 -3.03
C TYR A 264 -16.26 13.85 -3.72
N THR A 265 -16.12 15.12 -4.08
CA THR A 265 -17.21 15.91 -4.70
C THR A 265 -17.54 15.46 -6.12
N ASP A 266 -16.60 14.83 -6.81
CA ASP A 266 -16.85 14.09 -8.05
C ASP A 266 -17.33 12.67 -7.70
N PRO A 267 -18.52 12.23 -8.15
CA PRO A 267 -19.00 10.86 -7.91
C PRO A 267 -18.02 9.77 -8.36
N TYR A 268 -17.21 10.00 -9.40
CA TYR A 268 -16.19 9.04 -9.81
C TYR A 268 -15.04 8.92 -8.79
N SER A 269 -14.78 9.96 -8.00
CA SER A 269 -13.81 9.91 -6.90
C SER A 269 -14.35 9.10 -5.72
N ASP A 270 -15.64 9.23 -5.39
CA ASP A 270 -16.29 8.36 -4.38
C ASP A 270 -16.38 6.90 -4.87
N PHE A 271 -16.56 6.68 -6.17
CA PHE A 271 -16.45 5.34 -6.75
C PHE A 271 -15.05 4.75 -6.59
N GLY A 272 -13.99 5.55 -6.79
CA GLY A 272 -12.62 5.08 -6.57
C GLY A 272 -12.32 4.76 -5.11
N ARG A 273 -12.86 5.54 -4.16
CA ARG A 273 -12.85 5.20 -2.72
C ARG A 273 -13.50 3.84 -2.47
N LEU A 274 -14.70 3.61 -3.00
CA LEU A 274 -15.38 2.32 -2.90
C LEU A 274 -14.58 1.19 -3.59
N GLY A 275 -13.91 1.46 -4.72
CA GLY A 275 -13.05 0.48 -5.40
C GLY A 275 -11.88 0.04 -4.52
N MET A 276 -11.25 1.02 -3.86
CA MET A 276 -10.20 0.78 -2.88
C MET A 276 -10.72 -0.01 -1.66
N GLU A 277 -11.89 0.32 -1.13
CA GLU A 277 -12.56 -0.42 -0.05
C GLU A 277 -12.90 -1.86 -0.45
N LEU A 278 -13.47 -2.04 -1.65
CA LEU A 278 -13.85 -3.31 -2.23
C LEU A 278 -12.66 -4.26 -2.41
N TRP A 279 -11.50 -3.72 -2.80
CA TRP A 279 -10.26 -4.50 -2.87
C TRP A 279 -9.89 -5.09 -1.50
N ARG A 280 -10.04 -4.32 -0.41
CA ARG A 280 -9.80 -4.82 0.95
C ARG A 280 -10.88 -5.80 1.42
N ALA A 281 -12.14 -5.60 1.06
CA ALA A 281 -13.20 -6.56 1.34
C ALA A 281 -12.94 -7.91 0.62
N CYS A 282 -12.54 -7.87 -0.65
CA CYS A 282 -12.18 -9.06 -1.41
C CYS A 282 -10.96 -9.78 -0.83
N ARG A 283 -9.99 -9.07 -0.22
CA ARG A 283 -8.86 -9.70 0.50
C ARG A 283 -9.33 -10.64 1.60
N LEU A 284 -10.39 -10.30 2.34
CA LEU A 284 -10.95 -11.20 3.35
C LEU A 284 -11.44 -12.50 2.72
N VAL A 285 -12.09 -12.41 1.55
CA VAL A 285 -12.65 -13.56 0.83
C VAL A 285 -11.56 -14.43 0.21
N VAL A 286 -10.58 -13.84 -0.48
CA VAL A 286 -9.56 -14.63 -1.17
C VAL A 286 -8.50 -15.20 -0.22
N ASP A 287 -8.12 -14.49 0.84
CA ASP A 287 -7.16 -15.01 1.83
C ASP A 287 -7.74 -16.25 2.54
N THR A 288 -8.95 -16.12 3.09
CA THR A 288 -9.68 -17.26 3.68
C THR A 288 -10.09 -18.29 2.63
N GLY A 289 -10.36 -17.84 1.41
CA GLY A 289 -10.61 -18.69 0.24
C GLY A 289 -9.45 -19.66 0.01
N ILE A 290 -8.23 -19.14 -0.15
CA ILE A 290 -7.04 -19.95 -0.39
C ILE A 290 -6.65 -20.77 0.85
N HIS A 291 -6.62 -20.14 2.02
CA HIS A 291 -6.01 -20.73 3.22
C HIS A 291 -6.94 -21.58 4.06
N HIS A 292 -8.26 -21.41 3.94
CA HIS A 292 -9.26 -22.18 4.68
C HIS A 292 -10.21 -22.94 3.76
N LYS A 293 -10.77 -22.29 2.73
CA LYS A 293 -11.68 -22.92 1.75
C LYS A 293 -10.94 -23.71 0.66
N ARG A 294 -9.60 -23.64 0.65
CA ARG A 294 -8.69 -24.32 -0.29
C ARG A 294 -8.91 -23.95 -1.75
N TRP A 295 -9.28 -22.69 -2.01
CA TRP A 295 -9.27 -22.16 -3.37
C TRP A 295 -7.86 -22.24 -3.96
N SER A 296 -7.79 -22.58 -5.24
CA SER A 296 -6.60 -22.38 -6.06
C SER A 296 -6.33 -20.89 -6.27
N ARG A 297 -5.10 -20.57 -6.64
CA ARG A 297 -4.71 -19.25 -7.12
C ARG A 297 -5.62 -18.77 -8.26
N GLU A 298 -5.98 -19.64 -9.18
CA GLU A 298 -6.83 -19.30 -10.33
C GLU A 298 -8.24 -18.90 -9.89
N GLN A 299 -8.84 -19.60 -8.91
CA GLN A 299 -10.13 -19.22 -8.33
C GLN A 299 -10.07 -17.87 -7.61
N ALA A 300 -8.97 -17.58 -6.90
CA ALA A 300 -8.78 -16.29 -6.27
C ALA A 300 -8.62 -15.14 -7.29
N ILE A 301 -7.92 -15.40 -8.40
CA ILE A 301 -7.80 -14.44 -9.52
C ILE A 301 -9.16 -14.18 -10.15
N GLU A 302 -9.89 -15.24 -10.51
CA GLU A 302 -11.23 -15.13 -11.08
C GLU A 302 -12.16 -14.32 -10.17
N TYR A 303 -12.18 -14.62 -8.87
CA TYR A 303 -12.96 -13.87 -7.90
C TYR A 303 -12.61 -12.37 -7.89
N LEU A 304 -11.32 -12.01 -7.88
CA LEU A 304 -10.90 -10.60 -7.90
C LEU A 304 -11.27 -9.90 -9.21
N THR A 305 -11.08 -10.57 -10.35
CA THR A 305 -11.42 -10.03 -11.68
C THR A 305 -12.91 -9.77 -11.82
N GLU A 306 -13.77 -10.65 -11.30
CA GLU A 306 -15.22 -10.50 -11.37
C GLU A 306 -15.77 -9.44 -10.42
N ASN A 307 -15.11 -9.24 -9.27
CA ASN A 307 -15.66 -8.42 -8.19
C ASN A 307 -15.04 -7.03 -8.08
N THR A 308 -13.96 -6.69 -8.80
CA THR A 308 -13.24 -5.42 -8.60
C THR A 308 -13.04 -4.62 -9.89
N PRO A 309 -12.96 -3.27 -9.80
CA PRO A 309 -12.60 -2.41 -10.92
C PRO A 309 -11.09 -2.34 -11.17
N ASN A 310 -10.26 -3.03 -10.39
CA ASN A 310 -8.81 -3.03 -10.57
C ASN A 310 -8.41 -3.83 -11.84
N PRO A 311 -7.36 -3.39 -12.55
CA PRO A 311 -6.85 -4.08 -13.75
C PRO A 311 -6.12 -5.40 -13.45
#